data_AF-A0A925WKE6-F1
#
_entry.id   AF-A0A925WKE6-F1
#
_cell.length_a   1.000
_cell.length_b   1.000
_cell.length_c   1.000
_cell.angle_alpha   90.00
_cell.angle_beta   90.00
_cell.angle_gamma   90.00
#
_symmetry.space_group_name_H-M   'P 1'
#
loop_
_entity.id
_entity.type
_entity.pdbx_description
1 polymer ?
#
loop_
_entity_poly.entity_id
_entity_poly.type
_entity_poly.pdbx_seq_one_letter_code
_entity_poly.pdbx_strand_id
1 'polypeptide(L)'
;MLDRIRQVSVVIFAIGQMVASFVFGSEQFGEYTAEVTTLGNRPAVYFLPVGITFAIWGVIFIGSLIYAVYQAQPSQTTRAIHRRVGGWAALNSLFCALWLWASAQSGLVGAPGFRPEYVWLTVAFIIGMLFAMTQAMIGLRQHAATLTRTDHWAMQVPVAIYFAWLNVATIANT
;
A
#
# COMPACT_ATOMS: atom_id res chain seq x y z
N MET A 1 -18.96 17.09 9.77
CA MET A 1 -17.64 17.59 9.29
C MET A 1 -16.62 16.46 9.17
N LEU A 2 -16.39 15.66 10.23
CA LEU A 2 -15.40 14.57 10.23
C LEU A 2 -15.58 13.54 9.10
N ASP A 3 -16.83 13.18 8.74
CA ASP A 3 -17.08 12.22 7.66
C ASP A 3 -16.60 12.70 6.29
N ARG A 4 -16.73 14.01 6.01
CA ARG A 4 -16.29 14.61 4.74
C ARG A 4 -14.78 14.69 4.68
N ILE A 5 -14.13 15.05 5.78
CA ILE A 5 -12.66 15.01 5.89
C ILE A 5 -12.16 13.61 5.59
N ARG A 6 -12.72 12.59 6.25
CA ARG A 6 -12.41 11.18 5.97
C ARG A 6 -12.58 10.83 4.49
N GLN A 7 -13.71 11.19 3.87
CA GLN A 7 -13.96 10.90 2.46
C GLN A 7 -12.90 11.52 1.54
N VAL A 8 -12.60 12.80 1.76
CA VAL A 8 -11.61 13.54 0.98
C VAL A 8 -10.21 12.97 1.20
N SER A 9 -9.82 12.66 2.43
CA SER A 9 -8.52 12.06 2.74
C SER A 9 -8.32 10.71 2.05
N VAL A 10 -9.33 9.83 2.04
CA VAL A 10 -9.25 8.55 1.33
C VAL A 10 -9.00 8.78 -0.16
N VAL A 11 -9.76 9.70 -0.79
CA VAL A 11 -9.62 9.98 -2.23
C VAL A 11 -8.25 10.58 -2.55
N ILE A 12 -7.84 11.62 -1.81
CA ILE A 12 -6.57 12.31 -2.05
C ILE A 12 -5.40 11.35 -1.88
N PHE A 13 -5.35 10.55 -0.81
CA PHE A 13 -4.21 9.67 -0.59
C PHE A 13 -4.24 8.44 -1.50
N ALA A 14 -5.42 7.93 -1.89
CA ALA A 14 -5.50 6.84 -2.86
C ALA A 14 -4.99 7.28 -4.24
N ILE A 15 -5.31 8.51 -4.67
CA ILE A 15 -4.73 9.10 -5.88
C ILE A 15 -3.24 9.38 -5.68
N GLY A 16 -2.86 9.92 -4.51
CA GLY A 16 -1.49 10.28 -4.16
C GLY A 16 -0.52 9.11 -4.23
N GLN A 17 -0.85 7.93 -3.68
CA GLN A 17 -0.01 6.74 -3.80
C GLN A 17 0.15 6.28 -5.25
N MET A 18 -0.90 6.38 -6.06
CA MET A 18 -0.84 5.98 -7.47
C MET A 18 0.06 6.94 -8.26
N VAL A 19 -0.07 8.25 -8.03
CA VAL A 19 0.81 9.26 -8.63
C VAL A 19 2.25 9.05 -8.17
N ALA A 20 2.47 8.84 -6.88
CA ALA A 20 3.80 8.54 -6.34
C ALA A 20 4.41 7.30 -7.01
N SER A 21 3.61 6.29 -7.36
CA SER A 21 4.11 5.10 -8.07
C SER A 21 4.59 5.43 -9.49
N PHE A 22 3.98 6.40 -10.17
CA PHE A 22 4.46 6.82 -11.49
C PHE A 22 5.72 7.69 -11.40
N VAL A 23 5.84 8.49 -10.34
CA VAL A 23 6.98 9.40 -10.13
C VAL A 23 8.21 8.64 -9.63
N PHE A 24 8.04 7.74 -8.67
CA PHE A 24 9.14 7.07 -7.95
C PHE A 24 9.27 5.58 -8.25
N GLY A 25 8.25 4.95 -8.86
CA GLY A 25 8.22 3.49 -9.04
C GLY A 25 9.03 2.97 -10.23
N SER A 26 9.30 3.79 -11.25
CA SER A 26 10.07 3.38 -12.44
C SER A 26 11.52 3.04 -12.10
N GLU A 27 12.13 3.78 -11.16
CA GLU A 27 13.48 3.51 -10.66
C GLU A 27 13.52 2.18 -9.89
N GLN A 28 12.54 1.93 -9.01
CA GLN A 28 12.47 0.71 -8.20
C GLN A 28 12.20 -0.56 -9.04
N PHE A 29 11.16 -0.56 -9.88
CA PHE A 29 10.81 -1.76 -10.65
C PHE A 29 11.89 -2.11 -11.69
N GLY A 30 12.63 -1.10 -12.18
CA GLY A 30 13.81 -1.29 -13.04
C GLY A 30 15.00 -1.89 -12.29
N GLU A 31 15.30 -1.42 -11.07
CA GLU A 31 16.40 -1.94 -10.25
C GLU A 31 16.19 -3.41 -9.83
N TYR A 32 14.95 -3.81 -9.47
CA TYR A 32 14.65 -5.22 -9.16
C TYR A 32 14.87 -6.15 -10.37
N THR A 33 14.63 -5.68 -11.60
CA THR A 33 14.96 -6.46 -12.80
C THR A 33 16.46 -6.57 -13.07
N ALA A 34 17.27 -5.60 -12.65
CA ALA A 34 18.73 -5.61 -12.81
C ALA A 34 19.44 -6.45 -11.74
N GLU A 35 18.87 -6.53 -10.53
CA GLU A 35 19.41 -7.32 -9.42
C GLU A 35 19.25 -8.83 -9.63
N VAL A 36 18.13 -9.29 -10.21
CA VAL A 36 17.93 -10.71 -10.58
C VAL A 36 18.95 -11.18 -11.63
N THR A 37 19.44 -10.29 -12.50
CA THR A 37 20.42 -10.62 -13.54
C THR A 37 21.87 -10.65 -13.05
N THR A 38 22.16 -10.12 -11.86
CA THR A 38 23.54 -9.91 -11.34
C THR A 38 23.88 -10.76 -10.11
N LEU A 39 23.20 -11.90 -9.93
CA LEU A 39 23.26 -12.88 -8.81
C LEU A 39 24.64 -13.56 -8.53
N GLY A 40 25.77 -12.89 -8.79
CA GLY A 40 27.10 -13.45 -8.55
C GLY A 40 27.69 -13.23 -7.16
N ASN A 41 27.26 -12.22 -6.38
CA ASN A 41 28.06 -11.77 -5.23
C ASN A 41 27.33 -11.09 -4.05
N ARG A 42 26.04 -11.39 -3.81
CA ARG A 42 25.31 -10.87 -2.63
C ARG A 42 24.93 -11.98 -1.66
N PRO A 43 24.84 -11.70 -0.34
CA PRO A 43 24.27 -12.64 0.62
C PRO A 43 22.92 -13.11 0.09
N ALA A 44 22.69 -14.42 0.11
CA ALA A 44 21.60 -15.05 -0.60
C ALA A 44 20.24 -14.51 -0.14
N VAL A 45 19.64 -13.62 -0.93
CA VAL A 45 18.24 -13.24 -0.77
C VAL A 45 17.41 -14.32 -1.45
N TYR A 46 17.06 -15.36 -0.69
CA TYR A 46 16.31 -16.52 -1.20
C TYR A 46 14.86 -16.19 -1.60
N PHE A 47 14.40 -14.97 -1.29
CA PHE A 47 13.03 -14.51 -1.53
C PHE A 47 13.03 -13.16 -2.28
N LEU A 48 13.74 -13.07 -3.41
CA LEU A 48 13.63 -11.93 -4.31
C LEU A 48 12.48 -12.18 -5.30
N PRO A 49 11.41 -11.37 -5.30
CA PRO A 49 10.37 -11.50 -6.31
C PRO A 49 10.90 -11.14 -7.70
N VAL A 50 10.60 -11.96 -8.70
CA VAL A 50 10.85 -11.60 -10.10
C VAL A 50 10.04 -10.34 -10.44
N GLY A 51 10.54 -9.46 -11.31
CA GLY A 51 9.92 -8.15 -11.60
C GLY A 51 8.41 -8.17 -11.89
N ILE A 52 7.88 -9.23 -12.53
CA ILE A 52 6.43 -9.39 -12.77
C ILE A 52 5.60 -9.45 -11.49
N THR A 53 6.17 -9.89 -10.36
CA THR A 53 5.47 -9.98 -9.07
C THR A 53 4.96 -8.61 -8.62
N PHE A 54 5.65 -7.53 -9.01
CA PHE A 54 5.24 -6.18 -8.70
C PHE A 54 4.01 -5.69 -9.49
N ALA A 55 3.55 -6.42 -10.51
CA ALA A 55 2.29 -6.11 -11.21
C ALA A 55 1.06 -6.11 -10.27
N ILE A 56 1.16 -6.79 -9.12
CA ILE A 56 0.14 -6.75 -8.07
C ILE A 56 -0.16 -5.33 -7.56
N TRP A 57 0.81 -4.41 -7.61
CA TRP A 57 0.59 -3.03 -7.21
C TRP A 57 -0.43 -2.32 -8.09
N GLY A 58 -0.50 -2.66 -9.38
CA GLY A 58 -1.57 -2.17 -10.26
C GLY A 58 -2.97 -2.58 -9.78
N VAL A 59 -3.12 -3.84 -9.37
CA VAL A 59 -4.38 -4.35 -8.78
C VAL A 59 -4.69 -3.64 -7.47
N ILE A 60 -3.70 -3.41 -6.62
CA ILE A 60 -3.84 -2.71 -5.33
C ILE A 60 -4.27 -1.25 -5.53
N PHE A 61 -3.65 -0.53 -6.46
CA PHE A 61 -4.00 0.86 -6.74
C PHE A 61 -5.41 0.97 -7.32
N ILE A 62 -5.77 0.11 -8.28
CA ILE A 62 -7.14 0.05 -8.82
C ILE A 62 -8.14 -0.26 -7.70
N GLY A 63 -7.87 -1.26 -6.86
CA GLY A 63 -8.72 -1.61 -5.72
C GLY A 63 -8.89 -0.45 -4.74
N SER A 64 -7.80 0.29 -4.46
CA SER A 64 -7.82 1.48 -3.60
C SER A 64 -8.68 2.60 -4.19
N LEU A 65 -8.62 2.82 -5.50
CA LEU A 65 -9.47 3.80 -6.20
C LEU A 65 -10.94 3.38 -6.21
N ILE A 66 -11.23 2.10 -6.46
CA ILE A 66 -12.59 1.56 -6.37
C ILE A 66 -13.18 1.85 -4.98
N TYR A 67 -12.42 1.56 -3.93
CA TYR A 67 -12.84 1.86 -2.56
C TYR A 67 -13.04 3.36 -2.34
N ALA A 68 -12.09 4.19 -2.80
CA ALA A 68 -12.15 5.64 -2.65
C ALA A 68 -13.39 6.25 -3.29
N VAL A 69 -13.74 5.82 -4.51
CA VAL A 69 -14.95 6.24 -5.22
C VAL A 69 -16.20 5.75 -4.49
N TYR A 70 -16.22 4.47 -4.10
CA TYR A 70 -17.37 3.87 -3.42
C TYR A 70 -17.68 4.62 -2.11
N GLN A 71 -16.71 4.77 -1.22
CA GLN A 71 -16.92 5.43 0.07
C GLN A 71 -17.21 6.93 -0.04
N ALA A 72 -16.87 7.58 -1.17
CA ALA A 72 -17.09 9.00 -1.42
C ALA A 72 -18.54 9.33 -1.81
N GLN A 73 -19.32 8.35 -2.24
CA GLN A 73 -20.71 8.55 -2.62
C GLN A 73 -21.53 9.19 -1.47
N PRO A 74 -22.50 10.09 -1.75
CA PRO A 74 -23.30 10.74 -0.72
C PRO A 74 -24.06 9.76 0.18
N SER A 75 -24.54 8.65 -0.37
CA SER A 75 -25.23 7.58 0.36
C SER A 75 -24.31 6.82 1.34
N GLN A 76 -22.99 6.98 1.21
CA GLN A 76 -21.99 6.26 1.99
C GLN A 76 -21.35 7.13 3.09
N THR A 77 -21.61 8.45 3.09
CA THR A 77 -20.94 9.43 3.97
C THR A 77 -21.01 9.07 5.45
N THR A 78 -22.17 8.68 5.95
CA THR A 78 -22.41 8.43 7.38
C THR A 78 -22.40 6.94 7.76
N ARG A 79 -22.15 6.03 6.82
CA ARG A 79 -22.16 4.59 7.11
C ARG A 79 -21.02 4.21 8.07
N ALA A 80 -21.38 3.47 9.11
CA ALA A 80 -20.46 3.10 10.19
C ALA A 80 -19.23 2.34 9.69
N ILE A 81 -19.38 1.45 8.70
CA ILE A 81 -18.27 0.67 8.17
C ILE A 81 -17.17 1.55 7.57
N HIS A 82 -17.55 2.59 6.82
CA HIS A 82 -16.60 3.52 6.21
C HIS A 82 -15.91 4.40 7.25
N ARG A 83 -16.59 4.73 8.37
CA ARG A 83 -15.95 5.39 9.51
C ARG A 83 -14.91 4.51 10.19
N ARG A 84 -15.13 3.19 10.24
CA ARG A 84 -14.19 2.23 10.83
C ARG A 84 -12.99 1.93 9.94
N VAL A 85 -13.18 1.89 8.63
CA VAL A 85 -12.14 1.45 7.67
C VAL A 85 -11.44 2.62 6.99
N GLY A 86 -12.17 3.69 6.65
CA GLY A 86 -11.68 4.72 5.74
C GLY A 86 -10.47 5.50 6.27
N GLY A 87 -10.43 5.83 7.56
CA GLY A 87 -9.27 6.51 8.15
C GLY A 87 -7.98 5.68 8.01
N TRP A 88 -8.08 4.37 8.23
CA TRP A 88 -6.96 3.45 8.09
C TRP A 88 -6.54 3.25 6.63
N ALA A 89 -7.50 3.18 5.70
CA ALA A 89 -7.20 3.14 4.27
C ALA A 89 -6.49 4.39 3.77
N ALA A 90 -6.91 5.57 4.26
CA ALA A 90 -6.27 6.86 3.97
C ALA A 90 -4.83 6.89 4.51
N LEU A 91 -4.62 6.49 5.77
CA LEU A 91 -3.29 6.43 6.39
C LEU A 91 -2.36 5.46 5.67
N ASN A 92 -2.86 4.28 5.30
CA ASN A 92 -2.09 3.29 4.55
C ASN A 92 -1.66 3.84 3.18
N SER A 93 -2.56 4.51 2.46
CA SER A 93 -2.25 5.11 1.16
C SER A 93 -1.21 6.23 1.30
N LEU A 94 -1.30 7.04 2.36
CA LEU A 94 -0.28 8.04 2.68
C LEU A 94 1.09 7.39 2.93
N PHE A 95 1.15 6.36 3.77
CA PHE A 95 2.41 5.65 4.03
C PHE A 95 2.95 4.94 2.80
N CYS A 96 2.10 4.45 1.90
CA CYS A 96 2.55 3.89 0.62
C CYS A 96 3.23 4.95 -0.25
N ALA A 97 2.65 6.14 -0.37
CA ALA A 97 3.26 7.24 -1.11
C ALA A 97 4.62 7.66 -0.50
N LEU A 98 4.70 7.72 0.83
CA LEU A 98 5.93 8.05 1.55
C LEU A 98 6.98 6.93 1.46
N TRP A 99 6.55 5.67 1.46
CA TRP A 99 7.41 4.51 1.24
C TRP A 99 8.03 4.53 -0.15
N LEU A 100 7.25 4.83 -1.20
CA LEU A 100 7.74 4.97 -2.58
C LEU A 100 8.80 6.08 -2.67
N TRP A 101 8.53 7.22 -2.04
CA TRP A 101 9.49 8.33 -1.96
C TRP A 101 10.76 7.93 -1.20
N ALA A 102 10.65 7.35 0.00
CA ALA A 102 11.81 6.96 0.80
C ALA A 102 12.66 5.89 0.09
N SER A 103 12.00 4.95 -0.58
CA SER A 103 12.67 3.89 -1.35
C SER A 103 13.41 4.44 -2.56
N ALA A 104 12.90 5.49 -3.23
CA ALA A 104 13.65 6.17 -4.29
C ALA A 104 14.90 6.90 -3.74
N GLN A 105 14.82 7.42 -2.51
CA GLN A 105 15.94 8.14 -1.88
C GLN A 105 17.01 7.23 -1.28
N SER A 106 16.68 5.98 -0.90
CA SER A 106 17.67 5.06 -0.35
C SER A 106 18.72 4.66 -1.36
N GLY A 107 18.35 4.62 -2.66
CA GLY A 107 19.18 4.05 -3.73
C GLY A 107 19.44 2.55 -3.55
N LEU A 108 20.05 1.94 -4.56
CA LEU A 108 20.42 0.54 -4.51
C LEU A 108 21.53 0.28 -3.48
N VAL A 109 21.35 -0.71 -2.62
CA VAL A 109 22.37 -1.14 -1.64
C VAL A 109 23.70 -1.37 -2.35
N GLY A 110 24.79 -0.72 -1.90
CA GLY A 110 26.13 -0.87 -2.49
C GLY A 110 26.41 -0.04 -3.75
N ALA A 111 25.46 0.78 -4.23
CA ALA A 111 25.69 1.72 -5.32
C ALA A 111 26.23 3.08 -4.80
N PRO A 112 26.96 3.86 -5.64
CA PRO A 112 27.33 5.23 -5.31
C PRO A 112 26.09 6.07 -5.03
N GLY A 113 26.02 6.68 -3.84
CA GLY A 113 24.85 7.46 -3.42
C GLY A 113 23.81 6.69 -2.59
N PHE A 114 24.10 5.44 -2.19
CA PHE A 114 23.29 4.69 -1.22
C PHE A 114 23.18 5.44 0.12
N ARG A 115 21.95 5.59 0.61
CA ARG A 115 21.61 6.32 1.84
C ARG A 115 20.93 5.40 2.86
N PRO A 116 21.68 4.77 3.78
CA PRO A 116 21.15 3.77 4.70
C PRO A 116 20.07 4.30 5.65
N GLU A 117 20.05 5.60 5.94
CA GLU A 117 19.02 6.22 6.76
C GLU A 117 17.61 6.09 6.16
N TYR A 118 17.49 6.12 4.83
CA TYR A 118 16.21 5.97 4.16
C TYR A 118 15.71 4.53 4.14
N VAL A 119 16.61 3.53 4.23
CA VAL A 119 16.21 2.12 4.36
C VAL A 119 15.41 1.89 5.64
N TRP A 120 15.82 2.49 6.76
CA TRP A 120 15.05 2.37 8.00
C TRP A 120 13.69 3.09 7.93
N LEU A 121 13.60 4.18 7.16
CA LEU A 121 12.34 4.86 6.86
C LEU A 121 11.39 3.96 6.05
N THR A 122 11.89 3.22 5.05
CA THR A 122 11.03 2.30 4.28
C THR A 122 10.44 1.20 5.17
N VAL A 123 11.25 0.61 6.05
CA VAL A 123 10.79 -0.37 7.05
C VAL A 123 9.73 0.22 7.97
N ALA A 124 9.96 1.44 8.48
CA ALA A 124 8.99 2.13 9.33
C ALA A 124 7.65 2.37 8.61
N PHE A 125 7.67 2.76 7.33
CA PHE A 125 6.45 2.93 6.55
C PHE A 125 5.75 1.60 6.26
N ILE A 126 6.47 0.51 5.99
CA ILE A 126 5.88 -0.83 5.83
C ILE A 126 5.16 -1.27 7.11
N ILE A 127 5.78 -1.09 8.28
CA ILE A 127 5.16 -1.39 9.57
C ILE A 127 3.91 -0.52 9.78
N GLY A 128 3.97 0.77 9.43
CA GLY A 128 2.82 1.68 9.49
C GLY A 128 1.67 1.24 8.58
N MET A 129 1.96 0.83 7.35
CA MET A 129 0.99 0.28 6.39
C MET A 129 0.34 -0.99 6.94
N LEU A 130 1.15 -1.94 7.44
CA LEU A 130 0.65 -3.18 8.06
C LEU A 130 -0.25 -2.90 9.25
N PHE A 131 0.15 -1.98 10.13
CA PHE A 131 -0.66 -1.59 11.28
C PHE A 131 -2.02 -1.03 10.82
N ALA A 132 -2.02 -0.08 9.88
CA ALA A 132 -3.23 0.51 9.34
C ALA A 132 -4.14 -0.55 8.69
N MET A 133 -3.60 -1.43 7.85
CA MET A 133 -4.38 -2.49 7.21
C MET A 133 -4.89 -3.55 8.19
N THR A 134 -4.14 -3.84 9.25
CA THR A 134 -4.60 -4.71 10.33
C THR A 134 -5.82 -4.10 11.03
N GLN A 135 -5.79 -2.80 11.36
CA GLN A 135 -6.93 -2.10 11.96
C GLN A 135 -8.14 -2.06 11.01
N ALA A 136 -7.92 -1.84 9.71
CA ALA A 136 -8.97 -1.92 8.70
C ALA A 136 -9.61 -3.32 8.65
N MET A 137 -8.81 -4.38 8.68
CA MET A 137 -9.27 -5.77 8.69
C MET A 137 -10.04 -6.13 9.97
N ILE A 138 -9.60 -5.64 11.13
CA ILE A 138 -10.35 -5.79 12.40
C ILE A 138 -11.72 -5.11 12.28
N GLY A 139 -11.75 -3.87 11.76
CA GLY A 139 -13.00 -3.13 11.54
C GLY A 139 -13.97 -3.85 10.61
N LEU A 140 -13.46 -4.43 9.51
CA LEU A 140 -14.23 -5.25 8.58
C LEU A 140 -14.79 -6.51 9.25
N ARG A 141 -13.96 -7.25 10.01
CA ARG A 141 -14.38 -8.48 10.71
C ARG A 141 -15.47 -8.22 11.73
N GLN A 142 -15.35 -7.15 12.53
CA GLN A 142 -16.35 -6.77 13.53
C GLN A 142 -17.73 -6.44 12.94
N HIS A 143 -17.78 -6.07 11.67
CA HIS A 143 -19.01 -5.66 10.98
C HIS A 143 -19.39 -6.61 9.85
N ALA A 144 -18.78 -7.80 9.78
CA ALA A 144 -18.91 -8.73 8.65
C ALA A 144 -20.38 -9.07 8.31
N ALA A 145 -21.21 -9.26 9.34
CA ALA A 145 -22.64 -9.56 9.17
C ALA A 145 -23.46 -8.42 8.52
N THR A 146 -22.94 -7.20 8.47
CA THR A 146 -23.62 -6.03 7.90
C THR A 146 -23.13 -5.66 6.50
N LEU A 147 -22.15 -6.40 5.97
CA LEU A 147 -21.55 -6.10 4.66
C LEU A 147 -22.50 -6.52 3.54
N THR A 148 -22.79 -5.58 2.67
CA THR A 148 -23.50 -5.85 1.42
C THR A 148 -22.55 -6.51 0.40
N ARG A 149 -23.11 -7.06 -0.67
CA ARG A 149 -22.31 -7.57 -1.80
C ARG A 149 -21.41 -6.48 -2.40
N THR A 150 -21.88 -5.23 -2.43
CA THR A 150 -21.07 -4.09 -2.89
C THR A 150 -19.93 -3.79 -1.93
N ASP A 151 -20.17 -3.83 -0.61
CA ASP A 151 -19.10 -3.67 0.38
C ASP A 151 -18.03 -4.75 0.24
N HIS A 152 -18.43 -5.99 -0.07
CA HIS A 152 -17.49 -7.08 -0.30
C HIS A 152 -16.53 -6.75 -1.46
N TRP A 153 -17.05 -6.42 -2.64
CA TRP A 153 -16.22 -6.22 -3.84
C TRP A 153 -15.52 -4.86 -3.89
N ALA A 154 -16.17 -3.80 -3.42
CA ALA A 154 -15.64 -2.44 -3.53
C ALA A 154 -14.74 -2.03 -2.36
N MET A 155 -14.73 -2.80 -1.26
CA MET A 155 -13.98 -2.45 -0.05
C MET A 155 -13.26 -3.65 0.56
N GLN A 156 -13.97 -4.73 0.90
CA GLN A 156 -13.36 -5.85 1.63
C GLN A 156 -12.29 -6.55 0.81
N VAL A 157 -12.57 -6.89 -0.46
CA VAL A 157 -11.60 -7.54 -1.36
C VAL A 157 -10.38 -6.65 -1.60
N PRO A 158 -10.50 -5.36 -1.98
CA PRO A 158 -9.36 -4.46 -2.09
C PRO A 158 -8.50 -4.37 -0.83
N VAL A 159 -9.13 -4.18 0.35
CA VAL A 159 -8.42 -4.10 1.63
C VAL A 159 -7.71 -5.41 1.97
N ALA A 160 -8.35 -6.56 1.71
CA ALA A 160 -7.76 -7.87 1.96
C ALA A 160 -6.57 -8.16 1.04
N ILE A 161 -6.66 -7.81 -0.25
CA ILE A 161 -5.54 -7.95 -1.20
C ILE A 161 -4.36 -7.08 -0.76
N TYR A 162 -4.61 -5.82 -0.40
CA TYR A 162 -3.56 -4.93 0.09
C TYR A 162 -2.91 -5.50 1.36
N PHE A 163 -3.72 -5.89 2.36
CA PHE A 163 -3.22 -6.50 3.59
C PHE A 163 -2.40 -7.76 3.33
N ALA A 164 -2.88 -8.68 2.49
CA ALA A 164 -2.16 -9.90 2.15
C ALA A 164 -0.80 -9.60 1.49
N TRP A 165 -0.76 -8.65 0.57
CA TRP A 165 0.48 -8.25 -0.10
C TRP A 165 1.49 -7.62 0.88
N LEU A 166 1.05 -6.77 1.81
CA LEU A 166 1.95 -6.18 2.81
C LEU A 166 2.58 -7.23 3.74
N ASN A 167 1.89 -8.33 4.03
CA ASN A 167 2.48 -9.44 4.78
C ASN A 167 3.61 -10.11 3.97
N VAL A 168 3.38 -10.36 2.68
CA VAL A 168 4.43 -10.88 1.77
C VAL A 168 5.61 -9.92 1.68
N ALA A 169 5.33 -8.63 1.48
CA ALA A 169 6.36 -7.60 1.39
C ALA A 169 7.20 -7.52 2.68
N THR A 170 6.59 -7.71 3.84
CA THR A 170 7.29 -7.67 5.12
C THR A 170 8.27 -8.84 5.26
N ILE A 171 7.84 -10.06 4.89
CA ILE A 171 8.72 -11.24 4.87
C ILE A 171 9.84 -11.06 3.85
N ALA A 172 9.56 -10.45 2.70
CA ALA A 172 10.59 -10.18 1.68
C ALA A 172 11.63 -9.14 2.12
N ASN A 173 11.35 -8.36 3.16
CA ASN A 173 12.22 -7.29 3.67
C ASN A 173 12.89 -7.65 5.02
N THR A 174 12.89 -8.93 5.41
CA THR A 174 13.69 -9.46 6.54
C THR A 174 15.04 -9.98 6.08
#